data_AF-A0A364GUM5-F1
#
_entry.id   AF-A0A364GUM5-F1
#
_cell.length_a   1.000
_cell.length_b   1.000
_cell.length_c   1.000
_cell.angle_alpha   90.00
_cell.angle_beta   90.00
_cell.angle_gamma   90.00
#
_symmetry.space_group_name_H-M   'P 1'
#
loop_
_entity.id
_entity.type
_entity.pdbx_description
1 polymer ?
#
loop_
_entity_poly.entity_id
_entity_poly.type
_entity_poly.pdbx_seq_one_letter_code
_entity_poly.pdbx_strand_id
1 'polypeptide(L)'
;MTQDDRNALRNLQYLSLLEATTLVALVCVAVPLKHLAGYPVAVSIMGPIHGIAFAMYVWAVVGTASSGLWSKGEVARLVLSAVVPFAGLASAGWIARRRHAR
;
A
#
# COMPACT_ATOMS: atom_id res chain seq x y z
N MET A 1 13.18 15.04 13.66
CA MET A 1 12.86 13.72 13.11
C MET A 1 13.98 12.77 13.47
N THR A 2 13.67 11.74 14.24
CA THR A 2 14.65 10.76 14.73
C THR A 2 15.08 9.82 13.61
N GLN A 3 16.12 9.01 13.83
CA GLN A 3 16.50 7.95 12.90
C GLN A 3 15.37 6.91 12.74
N ASP A 4 14.61 6.67 13.81
CA ASP A 4 13.49 5.73 13.82
C ASP A 4 12.33 6.22 12.94
N ASP A 5 12.04 7.52 12.97
CA ASP A 5 11.02 8.14 12.10
C ASP A 5 11.38 7.96 10.61
N ARG A 6 12.66 8.14 10.25
CA ARG A 6 13.12 7.96 8.86
C ARG A 6 12.99 6.52 8.40
N ASN A 7 13.33 5.58 9.28
CA ASN A 7 13.18 4.16 9.01
C ASN A 7 11.71 3.77 8.87
N ALA A 8 10.83 4.30 9.72
CA ALA A 8 9.40 4.06 9.66
C ALA A 8 8.78 4.57 8.35
N LEU A 9 9.12 5.80 7.91
CA LEU A 9 8.65 6.32 6.62
C LEU A 9 9.19 5.53 5.42
N ARG A 10 10.44 5.05 5.49
CA ARG A 10 11.01 4.20 4.44
C ARG A 10 10.28 2.87 4.35
N ASN A 11 10.01 2.23 5.49
CA ASN A 11 9.25 0.98 5.55
C ASN A 11 7.83 1.18 5.03
N LEU A 12 7.16 2.26 5.43
CA LEU A 12 5.84 2.63 4.91
C LEU A 12 5.86 2.82 3.39
N GLN A 13 6.89 3.47 2.83
CA GLN A 13 7.00 3.61 1.38
C GLN A 13 7.12 2.26 0.68
N TYR A 14 7.98 1.35 1.18
CA TYR A 14 8.13 0.02 0.60
C TYR A 14 6.84 -0.78 0.68
N LEU A 15 6.16 -0.76 1.82
CA LEU A 15 4.89 -1.44 2.02
C LEU A 15 3.78 -0.87 1.14
N SER A 16 3.74 0.46 0.96
CA SER A 16 2.81 1.13 0.05
C SER A 16 3.03 0.70 -1.40
N LEU A 17 4.29 0.60 -1.85
CA LEU A 17 4.60 0.10 -3.20
C LEU A 17 4.23 -1.38 -3.37
N LEU A 18 4.53 -2.20 -2.37
CA LEU A 18 4.23 -3.63 -2.40
C LEU A 18 2.72 -3.86 -2.48
N GLU A 19 1.95 -3.27 -1.57
CA GLU A 19 0.49 -3.34 -1.51
C GLU A 19 -0.12 -2.87 -2.84
N ALA A 20 0.25 -1.68 -3.31
CA ALA A 20 -0.27 -1.13 -4.56
C ALA A 20 0.05 -2.02 -5.77
N THR A 21 1.25 -2.61 -5.81
CA THR A 21 1.65 -3.54 -6.89
C THR A 21 0.82 -4.82 -6.84
N THR A 22 0.61 -5.38 -5.64
CA THR A 22 -0.21 -6.60 -5.47
C THR A 22 -1.68 -6.35 -5.81
N LEU A 23 -2.24 -5.18 -5.47
CA LEU A 23 -3.60 -4.79 -5.83
C LEU A 23 -3.76 -4.64 -7.35
N VAL A 24 -2.81 -3.97 -8.01
CA VAL A 24 -2.80 -3.83 -9.47
C VAL A 24 -2.66 -5.20 -10.13
N ALA A 25 -1.78 -6.07 -9.65
CA ALA A 25 -1.65 -7.43 -10.18
C ALA A 25 -2.93 -8.25 -9.99
N LEU A 26 -3.59 -8.15 -8.82
CA LEU A 26 -4.84 -8.83 -8.54
C LEU A 26 -5.96 -8.36 -9.50
N VAL A 27 -6.14 -7.05 -9.65
CA VAL A 27 -7.25 -6.46 -10.43
C VAL A 27 -6.99 -6.53 -11.94
N CYS A 28 -5.76 -6.28 -12.40
CA CYS A 28 -5.45 -6.22 -13.83
C CYS A 28 -5.01 -7.56 -14.43
N VAL A 29 -4.56 -8.52 -13.62
CA VAL A 29 -4.11 -9.83 -14.11
C VAL A 29 -5.02 -10.93 -13.61
N ALA A 30 -5.15 -11.09 -12.29
CA ALA A 30 -5.86 -12.25 -11.74
C ALA A 30 -7.36 -12.23 -12.05
N VAL A 31 -8.03 -11.07 -11.95
CA VAL A 31 -9.47 -10.93 -12.25
C VAL A 31 -9.77 -11.19 -13.74
N PRO A 32 -9.06 -10.57 -14.71
CA PRO A 32 -9.24 -10.90 -16.13
C PRO A 32 -8.94 -12.37 -16.44
N LEU A 33 -7.90 -12.95 -15.83
CA LEU A 33 -7.58 -14.36 -16.07
C LEU A 33 -8.67 -15.31 -15.54
N LYS A 34 -9.30 -14.97 -14.42
CA LYS A 34 -10.46 -15.70 -13.89
C LYS A 34 -11.66 -15.64 -14.85
N HIS A 35 -11.99 -14.47 -15.39
CA HIS A 35 -13.21 -14.27 -16.17
C HIS A 35 -13.05 -14.57 -17.67
N LEU A 36 -11.88 -14.31 -18.26
CA LEU A 36 -11.63 -14.48 -19.70
C LEU A 36 -11.01 -15.84 -20.03
N ALA A 37 -10.11 -16.34 -19.18
CA ALA A 37 -9.37 -17.59 -19.42
C ALA A 37 -9.86 -18.75 -18.54
N GLY A 38 -10.82 -18.52 -17.63
CA GLY A 38 -11.39 -19.57 -16.78
C GLY A 38 -10.44 -20.13 -15.73
N TYR A 39 -9.37 -19.41 -15.36
CA TYR A 39 -8.40 -19.85 -14.35
C TYR A 39 -8.62 -19.14 -13.00
N PRO A 40 -9.52 -19.63 -12.12
CA PRO A 40 -9.79 -19.01 -10.82
C PRO A 40 -8.60 -19.09 -9.86
N VAL A 41 -7.66 -20.01 -10.09
CA VAL A 41 -6.47 -20.24 -9.23
C VAL A 41 -5.62 -18.98 -9.04
N ALA A 42 -5.52 -18.12 -10.06
CA ALA A 42 -4.73 -16.90 -9.96
C ALA A 42 -5.28 -15.93 -8.90
N VAL A 43 -6.61 -15.79 -8.80
CA VAL A 43 -7.25 -14.97 -7.77
C VAL A 43 -7.13 -15.62 -6.40
N SER A 44 -7.26 -16.95 -6.32
CA SER A 44 -7.13 -17.69 -5.06
C SER A 44 -5.74 -17.59 -4.43
N ILE A 45 -4.69 -17.42 -5.25
CA ILE A 45 -3.31 -17.20 -4.78
C ILE A 45 -3.05 -15.70 -4.53
N MET A 46 -3.40 -14.83 -5.48
CA MET A 46 -3.13 -13.39 -5.35
C MET A 46 -3.95 -12.72 -4.26
N GLY A 47 -5.16 -13.20 -3.96
CA GLY A 47 -6.02 -12.66 -2.91
C GLY A 47 -5.35 -12.66 -1.53
N PRO A 48 -4.89 -13.82 -1.02
CA PRO A 48 -4.12 -13.91 0.22
C PRO A 48 -2.81 -13.11 0.20
N ILE A 49 -2.07 -13.12 -0.92
CA ILE A 49 -0.83 -12.34 -1.07
C ILE A 49 -1.11 -10.84 -0.89
N HIS A 50 -2.11 -10.33 -1.58
CA HIS A 50 -2.54 -8.94 -1.44
C HIS A 50 -3.07 -8.66 -0.02
N GLY A 51 -3.87 -9.56 0.56
CA GLY A 51 -4.40 -9.39 1.91
C GLY A 51 -3.30 -9.24 2.98
N ILE A 52 -2.23 -10.05 2.88
CA ILE A 52 -1.06 -9.93 3.77
C ILE A 52 -0.33 -8.60 3.53
N ALA A 53 -0.09 -8.22 2.26
CA ALA A 53 0.55 -6.96 1.92
C ALA A 53 -0.25 -5.75 2.45
N PHE A 54 -1.58 -5.79 2.31
CA PHE A 54 -2.50 -4.79 2.83
C PHE A 54 -2.45 -4.69 4.36
N ALA A 55 -2.50 -5.82 5.07
CA ALA A 55 -2.41 -5.84 6.53
C ALA A 55 -1.08 -5.22 7.03
N MET A 56 0.04 -5.57 6.39
CA MET A 56 1.35 -5.00 6.72
C MET A 56 1.43 -3.50 6.41
N TYR A 57 0.81 -3.05 5.31
CA TYR A 57 0.71 -1.62 4.99
C TYR A 57 -0.10 -0.86 6.04
N VAL A 58 -1.29 -1.35 6.41
CA VAL A 58 -2.12 -0.74 7.45
C VAL A 58 -1.37 -0.66 8.78
N TRP A 59 -0.64 -1.72 9.15
CA TRP A 59 0.19 -1.72 10.36
C TRP A 59 1.23 -0.58 10.33
N ALA A 60 1.92 -0.38 9.20
CA ALA A 60 2.89 0.71 9.04
C ALA A 60 2.23 2.10 9.03
N VAL A 61 1.04 2.24 8.45
CA VAL A 61 0.26 3.49 8.50
C VAL A 61 -0.10 3.83 9.94
N VAL A 62 -0.62 2.86 10.71
CA VAL A 62 -0.96 3.06 12.13
C VAL A 62 0.27 3.40 12.95
N GLY A 63 1.39 2.68 12.74
CA GLY A 63 2.65 2.95 13.44
C GLY A 63 3.22 4.33 13.16
N THR A 64 3.18 4.80 11.91
CA THR A 64 3.65 6.16 11.58
C THR A 64 2.67 7.25 11.98
N ALA A 65 1.36 6.94 12.02
CA ALA A 65 0.33 7.86 12.51
C ALA A 65 0.45 8.09 14.02
N SER A 66 0.73 7.06 14.82
CA SER A 66 0.92 7.18 16.27
C SER A 66 2.20 7.96 16.63
N SER A 67 3.23 7.93 15.77
CA SER A 67 4.42 8.78 15.88
C SER A 67 4.19 10.25 15.50
N GLY A 68 2.96 10.64 15.11
CA GLY A 68 2.64 12.02 14.75
C GLY A 68 3.24 12.48 13.41
N LEU A 69 3.71 11.55 12.57
CA LEU A 69 4.30 11.87 11.26
C LEU A 69 3.25 12.27 10.22
N TRP A 70 1.98 12.01 10.50
CA TRP A 70 0.84 12.26 9.61
C TRP A 70 -0.30 12.92 10.37
N SER A 71 -1.00 13.86 9.72
CA SER A 71 -2.26 14.39 10.23
C SER A 71 -3.41 13.42 9.99
N LYS A 72 -4.53 13.56 10.71
CA LYS A 72 -5.70 12.67 10.57
C LYS A 72 -6.25 12.60 9.14
N GLY A 73 -6.27 13.72 8.43
CA GLY A 73 -6.70 13.78 7.02
C GLY A 73 -5.74 13.06 6.06
N GLU A 74 -4.46 13.03 6.39
CA GLU A 74 -3.43 12.36 5.60
C GLU A 74 -3.46 10.86 5.80
N VAL A 75 -3.68 10.39 7.03
CA VAL A 75 -3.93 8.98 7.34
C VAL A 75 -5.16 8.49 6.57
N ALA A 76 -6.26 9.25 6.60
CA ALA A 76 -7.46 8.91 5.83
C ALA A 76 -7.15 8.80 4.33
N ARG A 77 -6.37 9.72 3.77
CA ARG A 77 -5.94 9.67 2.36
C ARG A 77 -5.08 8.44 2.05
N LEU A 78 -4.15 8.08 2.94
CA LEU A 78 -3.29 6.90 2.80
C LEU A 78 -4.11 5.60 2.78
N VAL A 79 -5.10 5.48 3.68
CA VAL A 79 -6.00 4.32 3.74
C VAL A 79 -6.90 4.25 2.50
N LEU A 80 -7.52 5.37 2.11
CA LEU A 80 -8.36 5.43 0.91
C LEU A 80 -7.57 5.07 -0.37
N SER A 81 -6.29 5.47 -0.44
CA SER A 81 -5.44 5.16 -1.60
C SER A 81 -5.12 3.66 -1.75
N ALA A 82 -5.23 2.87 -0.68
CA ALA A 82 -5.00 1.43 -0.71
C ALA A 82 -6.23 0.63 -1.17
N VAL A 83 -7.39 1.27 -1.33
CA VAL A 83 -8.61 0.61 -1.83
C VAL A 83 -8.82 0.88 -3.31
N VAL A 84 -8.41 2.07 -3.78
CA VAL A 84 -8.57 2.47 -5.17
C VAL A 84 -7.38 1.94 -5.99
N PRO A 85 -7.61 1.09 -7.01
CA PRO A 85 -6.55 0.62 -7.89
C PRO A 85 -5.76 1.81 -8.45
N PHE A 86 -4.43 1.67 -8.55
CA PHE A 86 -3.48 2.71 -8.99
C PHE A 86 -3.31 3.93 -8.06
N ALA A 87 -4.26 4.25 -7.17
CA ALA A 87 -4.11 5.37 -6.24
C ALA A 87 -2.96 5.14 -5.22
N GLY A 88 -2.72 3.89 -4.84
CA GLY A 88 -1.60 3.49 -3.97
C GLY A 88 -0.21 3.77 -4.58
N LEU A 89 -0.08 3.76 -5.92
CA LEU A 89 1.19 4.11 -6.58
C LEU A 89 1.48 5.60 -6.45
N ALA A 90 0.45 6.44 -6.52
CA ALA A 90 0.59 7.89 -6.32
C ALA A 90 0.90 8.24 -4.85
N SER A 91 0.35 7.50 -3.89
CA SER A 91 0.63 7.72 -2.46
C SER A 91 2.08 7.36 -2.11
N ALA A 92 2.64 6.29 -2.69
CA ALA A 92 4.06 5.96 -2.54
C ALA A 92 4.99 7.10 -2.99
N GLY A 93 4.70 7.74 -4.13
CA GLY A 93 5.45 8.91 -4.60
C GLY A 93 5.32 10.12 -3.66
N TRP A 94 4.18 10.29 -3.01
CA TRP A 94 3.98 11.34 -2.01
C TRP A 94 4.72 11.07 -0.69
N ILE A 95 4.70 9.82 -0.21
CA ILE A 95 5.50 9.40 0.96
C ILE A 95 6.99 9.64 0.69
N ALA A 96 7.47 9.33 -0.52
CA ALA A 96 8.86 9.59 -0.93
C ALA A 96 9.20 11.09 -0.87
N ARG A 97 8.34 11.96 -1.41
CA ARG A 97 8.54 13.42 -1.36
C ARG A 97 8.64 13.94 0.08
N ARG A 98 7.83 13.39 1.01
CA ARG A 98 7.87 13.78 2.43
C ARG A 98 9.11 13.32 3.17
N ARG A 99 9.64 12.15 2.84
CA ARG A 99 10.92 11.69 3.40
C ARG A 99 12.08 12.64 3.07
N HIS A 100 12.02 13.32 1.91
CA HIS A 100 13.09 14.22 1.46
C HIS A 100 12.85 15.71 1.78
N ALA A 101 11.61 16.11 2.10
CA ALA A 101 11.25 17.52 2.28
C ALA A 101 11.23 18.01 3.75
N ARG A 102 11.61 17.19 4.74
CA ARG A 102 11.61 17.57 6.17
C ARG A 102 12.74 16.93 6.97
#